data_AF-A0A535UHK1-F1
#
_entry.id   AF-A0A535UHK1-F1
#
_cell.length_a   1.000
_cell.length_b   1.000
_cell.length_c   1.000
_cell.angle_alpha   90.00
_cell.angle_beta   90.00
_cell.angle_gamma   90.00
#
_symmetry.space_group_name_H-M   'P 1'
#
loop_
_entity.id
_entity.type
_entity.pdbx_description
1 polymer ?
#
loop_
_entity_poly.entity_id
_entity_poly.type
_entity_poly.pdbx_seq_one_letter_code
_entity_poly.pdbx_strand_id
1 'polypeptide(L)'
;MAKNAADLANSTRKNGNHKNGAAKPGLRFGRYFTPEGSHAYDLIEWERRTAAITGEKGQVIFEQKDVEVPRSWSQLAINVVAQKYFRGGAGTPERETSVRQLIDRVVEALKKWGLEGAYFATDEDAQNWAEELRFLLVTQHASFNSPVWFNLGVPGRAQQGSACFIGTGTNLSVLRSSKEQLSGGGTASGPVSFMKGYDSFAGSIKSGGTTRRAAKMVILNADHPDILDFIHSKADEEKKAWALIEAGYDVGFNVPGGAYDSVQFQNANHSVRVTDEFMQAVADGKQWTTK
;
A
#
# COMPACT_ATOMS: atom_id res chain seq x y z
N MET A 1 25.02 28.15 -6.98
CA MET A 1 25.48 27.21 -8.02
C MET A 1 25.60 25.85 -7.38
N ALA A 2 24.90 24.84 -7.90
CA ALA A 2 24.91 23.48 -7.37
C ALA A 2 26.30 22.86 -7.53
N LYS A 3 26.87 22.31 -6.46
CA LYS A 3 28.12 21.55 -6.53
C LYS A 3 27.79 20.13 -6.97
N ASN A 4 28.42 19.67 -8.05
CA ASN A 4 28.24 18.33 -8.61
C ASN A 4 28.77 17.25 -7.65
N ALA A 5 28.10 16.09 -7.66
CA ALA A 5 28.36 14.94 -6.80
C ALA A 5 29.76 14.27 -6.96
N ALA A 6 30.61 14.76 -7.87
CA ALA A 6 31.96 14.24 -8.09
C ALA A 6 33.02 14.85 -7.16
N ASP A 7 32.76 16.01 -6.55
CA ASP A 7 33.76 16.73 -5.74
C ASP A 7 33.81 16.28 -4.26
N LEU A 8 32.94 15.35 -3.85
CA LEU A 8 32.85 14.84 -2.47
C LEU A 8 33.87 13.75 -2.13
N ALA A 9 34.71 13.34 -3.07
CA ALA A 9 35.63 12.21 -2.87
C ALA A 9 36.97 12.56 -2.17
N ASN A 10 37.30 13.84 -1.92
CA ASN A 10 38.70 14.20 -1.60
C ASN A 10 38.97 15.22 -0.47
N SER A 11 38.03 15.55 0.43
CA SER A 11 38.39 16.35 1.62
C SER A 11 38.63 15.47 2.85
N THR A 12 39.90 15.12 3.00
CA THR A 12 40.63 14.53 4.14
C THR A 12 40.04 14.70 5.55
N ARG A 13 40.00 13.56 6.24
CA ARG A 13 39.90 13.37 7.70
C ARG A 13 40.96 14.19 8.46
N LYS A 14 40.54 14.95 9.47
CA LYS A 14 41.42 15.35 10.60
C LYS A 14 41.08 14.49 11.81
N ASN A 15 42.01 13.64 12.22
CA ASN A 15 41.92 12.82 13.43
C ASN A 15 42.15 13.69 14.68
N GLY A 16 41.07 14.00 15.40
CA GLY A 16 41.11 14.42 16.79
C GLY A 16 41.04 13.19 17.71
N ASN A 17 42.04 13.02 18.56
CA ASN A 17 42.19 11.89 19.46
C ASN A 17 41.20 11.98 20.64
N HIS A 18 40.05 11.32 20.55
CA HIS A 18 39.12 11.17 21.68
C HIS A 18 39.16 9.75 22.25
N LYS A 19 39.35 9.71 23.58
CA LYS A 19 39.51 8.51 24.41
C LYS A 19 38.35 7.52 24.20
N ASN A 20 38.70 6.26 23.92
CA ASN A 20 37.79 5.12 23.78
C ASN A 20 37.05 4.82 25.09
N GLY A 21 35.87 5.40 25.27
CA GLY A 21 34.79 4.73 25.99
C GLY A 21 34.15 3.71 25.05
N ALA A 22 33.85 2.50 25.53
CA ALA A 22 33.20 1.46 24.72
C ALA A 22 31.95 2.04 24.05
N ALA A 23 31.92 2.04 22.72
CA ALA A 23 30.82 2.57 21.94
C ALA A 23 29.51 1.85 22.34
N LYS A 24 28.48 2.61 22.73
CA LYS A 24 27.13 2.03 22.90
C LYS A 24 26.74 1.30 21.61
N PRO A 25 26.21 0.06 21.69
CA PRO A 25 25.68 -0.64 20.54
C PRO A 25 24.47 0.15 19.99
N GLY A 26 24.38 0.27 18.66
CA GLY A 26 23.30 0.99 17.98
C GLY A 26 23.72 1.53 16.61
N LEU A 27 22.75 1.87 15.78
CA LEU A 27 22.95 2.50 14.49
C LEU A 27 23.43 3.95 14.67
N ARG A 28 24.38 4.35 13.83
CA ARG A 28 24.86 5.73 13.75
C ARG A 28 24.38 6.40 12.47
N PHE A 29 23.96 7.65 12.57
CA PHE A 29 23.43 8.43 11.46
C PHE A 29 24.12 9.78 11.39
N GLY A 30 24.82 10.00 10.28
CA GLY A 30 25.30 11.33 9.90
C GLY A 30 24.26 12.09 9.09
N ARG A 31 24.58 13.35 8.83
CA ARG A 31 23.82 14.24 7.94
C ARG A 31 24.30 14.09 6.50
N TYR A 32 23.39 13.96 5.55
CA TYR A 32 23.73 13.81 4.14
C TYR A 32 22.98 14.82 3.27
N PHE A 33 21.65 14.79 3.29
CA PHE A 33 20.82 15.74 2.53
C PHE A 33 20.65 17.08 3.24
N THR A 34 20.65 17.06 4.57
CA THR A 34 20.33 18.22 5.39
C THR A 34 21.59 18.72 6.11
N PRO A 35 21.93 20.01 6.07
CA PRO A 35 23.09 20.54 6.81
C PRO A 35 23.05 20.22 8.32
N GLU A 36 24.21 20.15 8.97
CA GLU A 36 24.27 19.99 10.43
C GLU A 36 23.51 21.11 11.15
N GLY A 37 22.72 20.74 12.16
CA GLY A 37 21.93 21.68 12.96
C GLY A 37 20.71 22.28 12.27
N SER A 38 20.46 22.02 10.97
CA SER A 38 19.28 22.53 10.27
C SER A 38 18.04 21.66 10.48
N HIS A 39 16.84 22.23 10.33
CA HIS A 39 15.62 21.45 10.19
C HIS A 39 15.34 21.16 8.71
N ALA A 40 14.88 19.95 8.36
CA ALA A 40 14.65 19.54 6.98
C ALA A 40 13.71 20.47 6.21
N TYR A 41 12.67 20.96 6.88
CA TYR A 41 11.68 21.83 6.27
C TYR A 41 12.15 23.27 5.99
N ASP A 42 13.27 23.70 6.59
CA ASP A 42 13.85 25.04 6.33
C ASP A 42 14.46 25.11 4.93
N LEU A 43 14.73 23.96 4.33
CA LEU A 43 15.30 23.81 2.98
C LEU A 43 14.21 23.82 1.89
N ILE A 44 12.95 23.93 2.27
CA ILE A 44 11.78 23.78 1.39
C ILE A 44 11.02 25.09 1.33
N GLU A 45 10.57 25.48 0.14
CA GLU A 45 9.66 26.61 -0.04
C GLU A 45 8.21 26.14 0.15
N TRP A 46 7.43 26.89 0.93
CA TRP A 46 6.07 26.52 1.33
C TRP A 46 5.07 27.57 0.88
N GLU A 47 3.84 27.12 0.64
CA GLU A 47 2.71 28.00 0.37
C GLU A 47 1.41 27.38 0.88
N ARG A 48 0.35 28.18 0.89
CA ARG A 48 -1.01 27.72 1.21
C ARG A 48 -1.83 27.64 -0.06
N ARG A 49 -2.46 26.49 -0.29
CA ARG A 49 -3.37 26.26 -1.42
C ARG A 49 -4.65 25.60 -0.92
N THR A 50 -5.73 25.76 -1.69
CA THR A 50 -6.98 25.04 -1.46
C THR A 50 -6.89 23.64 -2.08
N ALA A 51 -7.20 22.61 -1.32
CA ALA A 51 -7.41 21.26 -1.82
C ALA A 51 -8.89 21.08 -2.18
N ALA A 52 -9.20 20.78 -3.44
CA ALA A 52 -10.58 20.62 -3.88
C ALA A 52 -10.72 19.48 -4.89
N ILE A 53 -11.75 18.65 -4.75
CA ILE A 53 -12.08 17.57 -5.67
C ILE A 53 -13.51 17.79 -6.15
N THR A 54 -13.69 17.90 -7.46
CA THR A 54 -14.98 18.03 -8.13
C THR A 54 -15.36 16.71 -8.79
N GLY A 55 -16.64 16.35 -8.71
CA GLY A 55 -17.21 15.21 -9.41
C GLY A 55 -17.44 15.48 -10.90
N GLU A 56 -17.79 14.43 -11.64
CA GLU A 56 -18.05 14.51 -13.09
C GLU A 56 -19.21 15.45 -13.45
N LYS A 57 -20.17 15.68 -12.54
CA LYS A 57 -21.27 16.64 -12.71
C LYS A 57 -20.94 18.04 -12.17
N GLY A 58 -19.66 18.30 -11.87
CA GLY A 58 -19.18 19.61 -11.40
C GLY A 58 -19.44 19.90 -9.92
N GLN A 59 -20.08 19.00 -9.16
CA GLN A 59 -20.27 19.22 -7.72
C GLN A 59 -18.97 19.07 -6.94
N VAL A 60 -18.76 19.89 -5.91
CA VAL A 60 -17.62 19.78 -5.00
C VAL A 60 -17.83 18.56 -4.09
N ILE A 61 -16.97 17.56 -4.21
CA ILE A 61 -16.98 16.33 -3.39
C ILE A 61 -16.20 16.55 -2.09
N PHE A 62 -15.12 17.33 -2.17
CA PHE A 62 -14.25 17.63 -1.04
C PHE A 62 -13.63 19.00 -1.25
N GLU A 63 -13.57 19.80 -0.18
CA GLU A 63 -12.81 21.04 -0.15
C GLU A 63 -12.15 21.19 1.22
N GLN A 64 -10.89 21.60 1.23
CA GLN A 64 -10.18 22.08 2.41
C GLN A 64 -9.31 23.27 2.01
N LYS A 65 -9.58 24.42 2.61
CA LYS A 65 -8.84 25.67 2.36
C LYS A 65 -7.59 25.74 3.23
N ASP A 66 -6.70 26.65 2.85
CA ASP A 66 -5.51 27.03 3.62
C ASP A 66 -4.56 25.87 3.98
N VAL A 67 -4.44 24.89 3.07
CA VAL A 67 -3.56 23.73 3.25
C VAL A 67 -2.13 24.12 2.95
N GLU A 68 -1.25 23.98 3.95
CA GLU A 68 0.18 24.29 3.86
C GLU A 68 0.97 23.12 3.26
N VAL A 69 1.64 23.39 2.14
CA VAL A 69 2.30 22.38 1.31
C VAL A 69 3.62 22.91 0.72
N PRO A 70 4.54 22.03 0.31
CA PRO A 70 5.69 22.44 -0.48
C PRO A 70 5.24 23.03 -1.82
N ARG A 71 5.86 24.13 -2.23
CA ARG A 71 5.53 24.83 -3.48
C ARG A 71 5.65 23.94 -4.73
N SER A 72 6.60 23.00 -4.67
CA SER A 72 6.87 22.05 -5.74
C SER A 72 5.78 20.99 -5.94
N TRP A 73 4.87 20.81 -4.98
CA TRP A 73 3.83 19.78 -5.08
C TRP A 73 2.75 20.17 -6.10
N SER A 74 2.28 19.17 -6.85
CA SER A 74 1.18 19.34 -7.80
C SER A 74 -0.17 19.48 -7.10
N GLN A 75 -1.12 20.16 -7.73
CA GLN A 75 -2.48 20.29 -7.18
C GLN A 75 -3.15 18.93 -6.93
N LEU A 76 -2.88 17.94 -7.79
CA LEU A 76 -3.39 16.57 -7.60
C LEU A 76 -2.84 15.94 -6.31
N ALA A 77 -1.53 16.09 -6.04
CA ALA A 77 -0.93 15.58 -4.81
C ALA A 77 -1.55 16.23 -3.56
N ILE A 78 -1.76 17.56 -3.62
CA ILE A 78 -2.39 18.33 -2.54
C ILE A 78 -3.81 17.83 -2.28
N ASN A 79 -4.62 17.67 -3.33
CA ASN A 79 -5.98 17.16 -3.25
C ASN A 79 -6.03 15.76 -2.62
N VAL A 80 -5.15 14.85 -3.05
CA VAL A 80 -5.09 13.48 -2.54
C VAL A 80 -4.64 13.43 -1.08
N VAL A 81 -3.61 14.20 -0.72
CA VAL A 81 -3.07 14.25 0.65
C VAL A 81 -4.09 14.81 1.63
N ALA A 82 -4.71 15.95 1.29
CA ALA A 82 -5.74 16.53 2.13
C ALA A 82 -6.95 15.60 2.29
N GLN A 83 -7.46 15.02 1.20
CA GLN A 83 -8.66 14.18 1.28
C GLN A 83 -8.40 12.87 2.04
N LYS A 84 -7.31 12.17 1.71
CA LYS A 84 -7.12 10.76 2.12
C LYS A 84 -6.18 10.58 3.30
N TYR A 85 -5.22 11.48 3.49
CA TYR A 85 -4.09 11.25 4.40
C TYR A 85 -4.15 12.12 5.65
N PHE A 86 -4.64 13.35 5.55
CA PHE A 86 -4.87 14.20 6.71
C PHE A 86 -5.89 13.61 7.69
N ARG A 87 -5.53 13.67 8.99
CA ARG A 87 -6.34 13.22 10.13
C ARG A 87 -7.11 14.36 10.76
N GLY A 88 -8.05 14.03 11.63
CA GLY A 88 -9.04 14.95 12.19
C GLY A 88 -10.26 15.13 11.29
N GLY A 89 -11.39 15.46 11.89
CA GLY A 89 -12.65 15.70 11.18
C GLY A 89 -12.58 16.99 10.38
N ALA A 90 -13.24 17.05 9.23
CA ALA A 90 -13.31 18.31 8.48
C ALA A 90 -13.96 19.40 9.34
N GLY A 91 -13.34 20.58 9.39
CA GLY A 91 -13.81 21.72 10.20
C GLY A 91 -13.50 21.64 11.70
N THR A 92 -12.81 20.60 12.18
CA THR A 92 -12.41 20.51 13.59
C THR A 92 -10.98 21.04 13.81
N PRO A 93 -10.64 21.52 15.02
CA PRO A 93 -9.28 22.00 15.33
C PRO A 93 -8.21 20.93 15.19
N GLU A 94 -8.57 19.65 15.33
CA GLU A 94 -7.67 18.50 15.20
C GLU A 94 -7.38 18.14 13.74
N ARG A 95 -8.02 18.82 12.77
CA ARG A 95 -7.79 18.60 11.36
C ARG A 95 -6.36 19.00 10.99
N GLU A 96 -5.61 18.04 10.47
CA GLU A 96 -4.32 18.32 9.85
C GLU A 96 -4.54 19.28 8.66
N THR A 97 -3.75 20.34 8.62
CA THR A 97 -3.78 21.40 7.60
C THR A 97 -2.42 21.62 6.95
N SER A 98 -1.38 20.89 7.37
CA SER A 98 -0.03 20.99 6.83
C SER A 98 0.56 19.62 6.51
N VAL A 99 1.26 19.51 5.39
CA VAL A 99 2.06 18.32 5.07
C VAL A 99 3.14 18.05 6.13
N ARG A 100 3.61 19.10 6.85
CA ARG A 100 4.53 18.96 7.98
C ARG A 100 3.93 18.09 9.08
N GLN A 101 2.68 18.33 9.45
CA GLN A 101 1.97 17.57 10.48
C GLN A 101 1.84 16.09 10.09
N LEU A 102 1.49 15.81 8.83
CA LEU A 102 1.42 14.45 8.30
C LEU A 102 2.77 13.71 8.39
N ILE A 103 3.85 14.36 7.95
CA ILE A 103 5.19 13.77 7.96
C ILE A 103 5.68 13.60 9.40
N ASP A 104 5.59 14.63 10.23
CA ASP A 104 6.07 14.61 11.61
C ASP A 104 5.34 13.56 12.44
N ARG A 105 4.04 13.37 12.25
CA ARG A 105 3.29 12.32 12.95
C ARG A 105 3.90 10.93 12.73
N VAL A 106 4.33 10.63 11.50
CA VAL A 106 4.96 9.34 11.18
C VAL A 106 6.41 9.30 11.64
N VAL A 107 7.19 10.35 11.33
CA VAL A 107 8.63 10.39 11.66
C VAL A 107 8.86 10.35 13.16
N GLU A 108 8.11 11.13 13.95
CA GLU A 108 8.28 11.14 15.41
C GLU A 108 7.79 9.84 16.06
N ALA A 109 6.74 9.21 15.53
CA ALA A 109 6.32 7.89 16.01
C ALA A 109 7.42 6.84 15.80
N LEU A 110 8.02 6.81 14.60
CA LEU A 110 9.09 5.88 14.27
C LEU A 110 10.38 6.18 15.05
N LYS A 111 10.77 7.45 15.18
CA LYS A 111 11.92 7.88 15.98
C LYS A 111 11.76 7.44 17.44
N LYS A 112 10.59 7.69 18.02
CA LYS A 112 10.25 7.27 19.38
C LYS A 112 10.42 5.75 19.55
N TRP A 113 9.83 4.94 18.67
CA TRP A 113 9.97 3.48 18.76
C TRP A 113 11.40 3.01 18.53
N GLY A 114 12.16 3.69 17.67
CA GLY A 114 13.58 3.42 17.46
C GLY A 114 14.41 3.67 18.73
N LEU A 115 14.12 4.75 19.46
CA LEU A 115 14.73 5.04 20.76
C LEU A 115 14.34 4.01 21.82
N GLU A 116 13.04 3.71 21.95
CA GLU A 116 12.52 2.71 22.91
C GLU A 116 13.08 1.30 22.63
N GLY A 117 13.29 0.97 21.35
CA GLY A 117 13.90 -0.28 20.91
C GLY A 117 15.43 -0.30 20.92
N ALA A 118 16.08 0.76 21.41
CA ALA A 118 17.54 0.91 21.43
C ALA A 118 18.21 0.70 20.05
N TYR A 119 17.55 1.12 18.97
CA TYR A 119 18.08 1.02 17.62
C TYR A 119 19.20 2.04 17.34
N PHE A 120 19.20 3.19 18.02
CA PHE A 120 20.16 4.27 17.80
C PHE A 120 21.28 4.23 18.84
N ALA A 121 22.51 4.53 18.43
CA ALA A 121 23.65 4.59 19.35
C ALA A 121 23.57 5.80 20.29
N THR A 122 23.00 6.92 19.80
CA THR A 122 22.81 8.17 20.54
C THR A 122 21.49 8.87 20.18
N ASP A 123 21.06 9.81 21.01
CA ASP A 123 19.90 10.68 20.70
C ASP A 123 20.16 11.57 19.48
N GLU A 124 21.43 11.95 19.26
CA GLU A 124 21.86 12.69 18.09
C GLU A 124 21.68 11.85 16.81
N ASP A 125 22.02 10.56 16.84
CA ASP A 125 21.78 9.64 15.72
C ASP A 125 20.28 9.53 15.40
N ALA A 126 19.42 9.46 16.43
CA ALA A 126 17.97 9.44 16.24
C ALA A 126 17.44 10.73 15.63
N GLN A 127 17.99 11.88 16.03
CA GLN A 127 17.61 13.18 15.49
C GLN A 127 18.10 13.34 14.04
N ASN A 128 19.35 12.96 13.75
CA ASN A 128 19.90 12.98 12.39
C ASN A 128 19.07 12.10 11.45
N TRP A 129 18.72 10.88 11.89
CA TRP A 129 17.84 9.99 11.14
C TRP A 129 16.48 10.62 10.84
N ALA A 130 15.86 11.28 11.82
CA ALA A 130 14.55 11.90 11.66
C ALA A 130 14.56 13.06 10.65
N GLU A 131 15.58 13.91 10.68
CA GLU A 131 15.71 15.02 9.73
C GLU A 131 16.00 14.54 8.30
N GLU A 132 16.88 13.56 8.14
CA GLU A 132 17.13 12.97 6.83
C GLU A 132 15.86 12.31 6.26
N LEU A 133 15.10 11.60 7.10
CA LEU A 133 13.82 11.01 6.69
C LEU A 133 12.78 12.09 6.35
N ARG A 134 12.65 13.17 7.13
CA ARG A 134 11.77 14.29 6.81
C ARG A 134 12.08 14.86 5.44
N PHE A 135 13.36 15.11 5.17
CA PHE A 135 13.81 15.65 3.90
C PHE A 135 13.43 14.73 2.74
N LEU A 136 13.74 13.43 2.85
CA LEU A 136 13.41 12.44 1.82
C LEU A 136 11.91 12.39 1.52
N LEU A 137 11.07 12.48 2.55
CA LEU A 137 9.61 12.42 2.43
C LEU A 137 9.03 13.71 1.83
N VAL A 138 9.45 14.88 2.32
CA VAL A 138 8.88 16.17 1.86
C VAL A 138 9.30 16.50 0.43
N THR A 139 10.50 16.08 0.03
CA THR A 139 11.03 16.23 -1.35
C THR A 139 10.65 15.07 -2.28
N GLN A 140 9.88 14.09 -1.78
CA GLN A 140 9.37 12.94 -2.55
C GLN A 140 10.47 12.03 -3.15
N HIS A 141 11.66 11.99 -2.56
CA HIS A 141 12.69 10.98 -2.91
C HIS A 141 12.29 9.57 -2.44
N ALA A 142 11.47 9.49 -1.39
CA ALA A 142 10.87 8.25 -0.91
C ALA A 142 9.45 8.52 -0.41
N SER A 143 8.64 7.46 -0.31
CA SER A 143 7.32 7.52 0.32
C SER A 143 6.98 6.17 0.94
N PHE A 144 6.30 6.20 2.07
CA PHE A 144 5.75 4.98 2.66
C PHE A 144 4.49 4.51 1.92
N ASN A 145 4.17 3.23 2.07
CA ASN A 145 2.88 2.71 1.65
C ASN A 145 1.73 3.40 2.42
N SER A 146 0.50 3.33 1.89
CA SER A 146 -0.63 4.05 2.46
C SER A 146 -0.99 3.70 3.92
N PRO A 147 -0.98 2.41 4.36
CA PRO A 147 -1.25 2.06 5.76
C PRO A 147 -0.36 2.79 6.76
N VAL A 148 0.92 3.05 6.41
CA VAL A 148 1.80 3.83 7.28
C VAL A 148 1.22 5.21 7.54
N TRP A 149 0.88 5.93 6.47
CA TRP A 149 0.31 7.28 6.58
C TRP A 149 -1.06 7.31 7.28
N PHE A 150 -1.87 6.27 7.10
CA PHE A 150 -3.21 6.18 7.69
C PHE A 150 -3.20 5.92 9.19
N ASN A 151 -2.22 5.18 9.68
CA ASN A 151 -2.29 4.56 11.00
C ASN A 151 -1.19 5.01 11.96
N LEU A 152 0.05 5.16 11.49
CA LEU A 152 1.19 5.42 12.37
C LEU A 152 1.08 6.80 13.02
N GLY A 153 1.32 6.84 14.32
CA GLY A 153 1.29 8.06 15.14
C GLY A 153 -0.11 8.63 15.39
N VAL A 154 -1.19 7.98 14.92
CA VAL A 154 -2.56 8.43 15.15
C VAL A 154 -3.04 7.92 16.53
N PRO A 155 -3.45 8.80 17.46
CA PRO A 155 -3.93 8.39 18.78
C PRO A 155 -5.16 7.47 18.70
N GLY A 156 -5.21 6.44 19.55
CA GLY A 156 -6.34 5.50 19.62
C GLY A 156 -6.49 4.57 18.42
N ARG A 157 -5.59 4.64 17.43
CA ARG A 157 -5.61 3.79 16.23
C ARG A 157 -4.59 2.67 16.35
N ALA A 158 -4.91 1.50 15.80
CA ALA A 158 -3.96 0.40 15.70
C ALA A 158 -2.75 0.80 14.83
N GLN A 159 -1.54 0.57 15.32
CA GLN A 159 -0.29 0.98 14.67
C GLN A 159 0.16 -0.02 13.59
N GLN A 160 -0.74 -0.30 12.64
CA GLN A 160 -0.52 -1.28 11.58
C GLN A 160 -0.02 -0.58 10.29
N GLY A 161 1.21 -0.89 9.85
CA GLY A 161 1.83 -0.23 8.67
C GLY A 161 2.02 -1.11 7.43
N SER A 162 1.70 -2.41 7.49
CA SER A 162 1.90 -3.35 6.38
C SER A 162 0.75 -3.27 5.37
N ALA A 163 1.06 -3.14 4.08
CA ALA A 163 0.07 -3.18 3.01
C ALA A 163 -0.18 -4.60 2.46
N CYS A 164 0.77 -5.51 2.65
CA CYS A 164 0.75 -6.86 2.10
C CYS A 164 0.72 -7.90 3.22
N PHE A 165 -0.11 -8.93 3.04
CA PHE A 165 -0.22 -10.06 3.94
C PHE A 165 -0.30 -11.36 3.14
N ILE A 166 0.40 -12.40 3.59
CA ILE A 166 0.32 -13.74 2.97
C ILE A 166 -1.11 -14.32 3.12
N GLY A 167 -1.90 -13.87 4.11
CA GLY A 167 -3.30 -14.27 4.24
C GLY A 167 -4.25 -13.70 3.18
N THR A 168 -3.87 -12.59 2.52
CA THR A 168 -4.66 -12.00 1.42
C THR A 168 -4.18 -12.49 0.05
N GLY A 169 -3.01 -13.13 -0.06
CA GLY A 169 -2.52 -13.79 -1.28
C GLY A 169 -2.38 -15.29 -1.08
N THR A 170 -3.31 -16.10 -1.61
CA THR A 170 -3.35 -17.55 -1.35
C THR A 170 -3.14 -18.37 -2.61
N ASN A 171 -2.19 -19.31 -2.58
CA ASN A 171 -2.12 -20.35 -3.61
C ASN A 171 -3.00 -21.54 -3.20
N LEU A 172 -4.06 -21.79 -3.98
CA LEU A 172 -5.06 -22.83 -3.69
C LEU A 172 -4.74 -24.18 -4.33
N SER A 173 -3.60 -24.33 -4.99
CA SER A 173 -3.21 -25.58 -5.66
C SER A 173 -2.92 -26.74 -4.70
N VAL A 174 -2.94 -26.48 -3.40
CA VAL A 174 -2.88 -27.50 -2.35
C VAL A 174 -4.24 -28.14 -2.05
N LEU A 175 -5.33 -27.49 -2.49
CA LEU A 175 -6.66 -28.08 -2.40
C LEU A 175 -6.77 -29.15 -3.47
N ARG A 176 -7.31 -30.31 -3.09
CA ARG A 176 -7.62 -31.39 -4.04
C ARG A 176 -8.59 -30.90 -5.13
N SER A 177 -8.46 -31.47 -6.32
CA SER A 177 -9.27 -31.10 -7.47
C SER A 177 -10.73 -31.52 -7.30
N SER A 178 -11.63 -30.76 -7.91
CA SER A 178 -13.04 -31.13 -8.10
C SER A 178 -13.26 -32.46 -8.83
N LYS A 179 -12.21 -32.94 -9.52
CA LYS A 179 -12.18 -34.19 -10.29
C LYS A 179 -11.77 -35.40 -9.44
N GLU A 180 -11.35 -35.20 -8.19
CA GLU A 180 -10.94 -36.27 -7.28
C GLU A 180 -12.10 -36.83 -6.46
N GLN A 181 -12.14 -38.17 -6.31
CA GLN A 181 -13.16 -38.87 -5.53
C GLN A 181 -12.88 -38.82 -4.02
N LEU A 182 -13.93 -38.72 -3.21
CA LEU A 182 -13.85 -38.77 -1.76
C LEU A 182 -14.07 -40.18 -1.22
N SER A 183 -13.45 -40.50 -0.09
CA SER A 183 -13.60 -41.80 0.59
C SER A 183 -15.05 -42.10 1.03
N GLY A 184 -15.83 -41.05 1.31
CA GLY A 184 -17.25 -41.16 1.67
C GLY A 184 -18.22 -41.17 0.48
N GLY A 185 -17.72 -41.21 -0.76
CA GLY A 185 -18.52 -41.06 -1.98
C GLY A 185 -18.64 -39.60 -2.44
N GLY A 186 -18.94 -39.42 -3.73
CA GLY A 186 -18.93 -38.11 -4.40
C GLY A 186 -17.53 -37.58 -4.71
N THR A 187 -17.45 -36.39 -5.29
CA THR A 187 -16.20 -35.71 -5.63
C THR A 187 -15.94 -34.54 -4.70
N ALA A 188 -14.68 -34.09 -4.64
CA ALA A 188 -14.35 -32.88 -3.91
C ALA A 188 -14.98 -31.63 -4.58
N SER A 189 -15.11 -30.54 -3.84
CA SER A 189 -15.63 -29.28 -4.40
C SER A 189 -14.61 -28.52 -5.26
N GLY A 190 -13.31 -28.82 -5.12
CA GLY A 190 -12.23 -28.12 -5.82
C GLY A 190 -11.98 -26.68 -5.38
N PRO A 191 -10.84 -26.09 -5.77
CA PRO A 191 -10.41 -24.76 -5.34
C PRO A 191 -11.35 -23.64 -5.80
N VAL A 192 -11.96 -23.76 -6.99
CA VAL A 192 -12.87 -22.73 -7.53
C VAL A 192 -14.13 -22.57 -6.66
N SER A 193 -14.61 -23.65 -6.02
CA SER A 193 -15.72 -23.57 -5.07
C SER A 193 -15.31 -22.84 -3.78
N PHE A 194 -14.15 -23.17 -3.20
CA PHE A 194 -13.63 -22.46 -2.03
C PHE A 194 -13.37 -20.97 -2.30
N MET A 195 -12.95 -20.63 -3.52
CA MET A 195 -12.79 -19.24 -3.95
C MET A 195 -14.07 -18.43 -3.85
N LYS A 196 -15.24 -18.99 -4.17
CA LYS A 196 -16.54 -18.30 -4.01
C LYS A 196 -16.79 -17.90 -2.56
N GLY A 197 -16.49 -18.82 -1.63
CA GLY A 197 -16.56 -18.54 -0.20
C GLY A 197 -15.63 -17.40 0.20
N TYR A 198 -14.35 -17.46 -0.20
CA TYR A 198 -13.40 -16.39 0.09
C TYR A 198 -13.74 -15.05 -0.55
N ASP A 199 -14.31 -15.06 -1.74
CA ASP A 199 -14.78 -13.86 -2.43
C ASP A 199 -15.89 -13.17 -1.65
N SER A 200 -16.84 -13.96 -1.14
CA SER A 200 -17.95 -13.46 -0.30
C SER A 200 -17.45 -12.91 1.04
N PHE A 201 -16.47 -13.57 1.67
CA PHE A 201 -15.80 -13.03 2.86
C PHE A 201 -15.07 -11.71 2.59
N ALA A 202 -14.40 -11.58 1.44
CA ALA A 202 -13.72 -10.34 1.07
C ALA A 202 -14.69 -9.20 0.74
N GLY A 203 -15.85 -9.50 0.13
CA GLY A 203 -16.89 -8.51 -0.17
C GLY A 203 -17.62 -7.99 1.07
N SER A 204 -17.81 -8.84 2.09
CA SER A 204 -18.54 -8.50 3.33
C SER A 204 -17.73 -7.69 4.34
N ILE A 205 -16.40 -7.75 4.32
CA ILE A 205 -15.53 -7.09 5.30
C ILE A 205 -14.80 -5.90 4.66
N LYS A 206 -15.07 -4.68 5.16
CA LYS A 206 -14.43 -3.43 4.70
C LYS A 206 -13.35 -2.97 5.69
N SER A 207 -12.23 -2.44 5.18
CA SER A 207 -11.13 -1.97 6.02
C SER A 207 -11.45 -0.60 6.64
N GLY A 208 -11.75 -0.60 7.94
CA GLY A 208 -11.56 0.55 8.84
C GLY A 208 -12.18 1.89 8.42
N GLY A 209 -13.51 1.94 8.21
CA GLY A 209 -14.27 3.19 8.04
C GLY A 209 -13.91 4.01 6.79
N THR A 210 -13.04 3.49 5.92
CA THR A 210 -12.64 4.12 4.66
C THR A 210 -13.14 3.25 3.51
N THR A 211 -13.45 3.84 2.35
CA THR A 211 -14.04 3.18 1.17
C THR A 211 -13.16 2.13 0.48
N ARG A 212 -12.11 1.63 1.13
CA ARG A 212 -11.17 0.65 0.57
C ARG A 212 -11.68 -0.76 0.78
N ARG A 213 -12.08 -1.41 -0.32
CA ARG A 213 -12.38 -2.85 -0.36
C ARG A 213 -11.14 -3.68 0.02
N ALA A 214 -11.37 -4.85 0.62
CA ALA A 214 -10.32 -5.85 0.75
C ALA A 214 -9.79 -6.20 -0.65
N ALA A 215 -8.47 -6.27 -0.79
CA ALA A 215 -7.82 -6.74 -2.02
C ALA A 215 -7.22 -8.11 -1.74
N LYS A 216 -7.77 -9.14 -2.39
CA LYS A 216 -7.28 -10.52 -2.31
C LYS A 216 -6.59 -10.91 -3.62
N MET A 217 -5.55 -11.75 -3.53
CA MET A 217 -4.95 -12.45 -4.66
C MET A 217 -5.17 -13.95 -4.47
N VAL A 218 -5.57 -14.63 -5.54
CA VAL A 218 -5.71 -16.08 -5.58
C VAL A 218 -4.85 -16.62 -6.71
N ILE A 219 -4.07 -17.65 -6.40
CA ILE A 219 -3.18 -18.30 -7.33
C ILE A 219 -3.59 -19.75 -7.51
N LEU A 220 -3.61 -20.22 -8.76
CA LEU A 220 -3.69 -21.65 -9.08
C LEU A 220 -2.56 -22.00 -10.05
N ASN A 221 -1.92 -23.16 -9.88
CA ASN A 221 -0.83 -23.59 -10.73
C ASN A 221 -1.37 -24.09 -12.08
N ALA A 222 -0.58 -23.89 -13.14
CA ALA A 222 -0.91 -24.33 -14.49
C ALA A 222 -1.09 -25.86 -14.63
N ASP A 223 -0.56 -26.64 -13.69
CA ASP A 223 -0.68 -28.11 -13.65
C ASP A 223 -1.87 -28.60 -12.81
N HIS A 224 -2.64 -27.70 -12.20
CA HIS A 224 -3.78 -28.09 -11.39
C HIS A 224 -4.95 -28.57 -12.29
N PRO A 225 -5.63 -29.69 -11.98
CA PRO A 225 -6.67 -30.22 -12.88
C PRO A 225 -7.83 -29.26 -13.12
N ASP A 226 -8.16 -28.41 -12.15
CA ASP A 226 -9.22 -27.38 -12.26
C ASP A 226 -8.74 -26.05 -12.88
N ILE A 227 -7.58 -26.02 -13.54
CA ILE A 227 -6.99 -24.77 -14.05
C ILE A 227 -7.87 -24.05 -15.08
N LEU A 228 -8.56 -24.79 -15.95
CA LEU A 228 -9.43 -24.18 -16.96
C LEU A 228 -10.64 -23.51 -16.31
N ASP A 229 -11.26 -24.16 -15.32
CA ASP A 229 -12.37 -23.56 -14.56
C ASP A 229 -11.91 -22.30 -13.82
N PHE A 230 -10.69 -22.32 -13.27
CA PHE A 230 -10.09 -21.14 -12.64
C PHE A 230 -9.89 -19.98 -13.64
N ILE A 231 -9.37 -20.26 -14.84
CA ILE A 231 -9.15 -19.26 -15.89
C ILE A 231 -10.49 -18.65 -16.35
N HIS A 232 -11.51 -19.47 -16.56
CA HIS A 232 -12.80 -19.02 -17.07
C HIS A 232 -13.72 -18.41 -16.00
N SER A 233 -13.47 -18.68 -14.71
CA SER A 233 -14.33 -18.29 -13.58
C SER A 233 -14.85 -16.84 -13.63
N LYS A 234 -13.97 -15.86 -13.89
CA LYS A 234 -14.36 -14.45 -13.98
C LYS A 234 -15.11 -14.11 -15.26
N ALA A 235 -14.67 -14.65 -16.39
CA ALA A 235 -15.30 -14.40 -17.68
C ALA A 235 -16.73 -14.97 -17.72
N ASP A 236 -16.97 -16.09 -17.05
CA ASP A 236 -18.31 -16.67 -16.97
C ASP A 236 -19.23 -15.92 -16.02
N GLU A 237 -18.72 -15.36 -14.91
CA GLU A 237 -19.51 -14.45 -14.06
C GLU A 237 -19.80 -13.11 -14.76
N GLU A 238 -18.88 -12.63 -15.61
CA GLU A 238 -19.09 -11.41 -16.40
C GLU A 238 -20.33 -11.55 -17.30
N LYS A 239 -20.55 -12.71 -17.93
CA LYS A 239 -21.76 -12.98 -18.73
C LYS A 239 -23.04 -12.80 -17.91
N LYS A 240 -23.03 -13.17 -16.62
CA LYS A 240 -24.17 -12.98 -15.72
C LYS A 240 -24.36 -11.51 -15.37
N ALA A 241 -23.27 -10.77 -15.15
CA ALA A 241 -23.34 -9.33 -14.90
C ALA A 241 -23.96 -8.61 -16.10
N TRP A 242 -23.58 -8.94 -17.34
CA TRP A 242 -24.20 -8.37 -18.54
C TRP A 242 -25.68 -8.69 -18.66
N ALA A 243 -26.09 -9.94 -18.38
CA ALA A 243 -27.51 -10.29 -18.37
C ALA A 243 -28.31 -9.49 -17.32
N LEU A 244 -27.73 -9.21 -16.15
CA LEU A 244 -28.35 -8.36 -15.13
C LEU A 244 -28.41 -6.89 -15.60
N ILE A 245 -27.36 -6.36 -16.22
CA ILE A 245 -27.33 -5.00 -16.76
C ILE A 245 -28.41 -4.82 -17.83
N GLU A 246 -28.54 -5.78 -18.74
CA GLU A 246 -29.57 -5.79 -19.78
C GLU A 246 -30.98 -5.85 -19.18
N ALA A 247 -31.15 -6.51 -18.04
CA ALA A 247 -32.40 -6.53 -17.28
C ALA A 247 -32.68 -5.24 -16.48
N GLY A 248 -31.78 -4.25 -16.53
CA GLY A 248 -31.95 -2.93 -15.92
C GLY A 248 -31.29 -2.76 -14.54
N TYR A 249 -30.43 -3.69 -14.11
CA TYR A 249 -29.65 -3.53 -12.89
C TYR A 249 -28.52 -2.51 -13.08
N ASP A 250 -28.17 -1.79 -12.02
CA ASP A 250 -27.12 -0.77 -12.07
C ASP A 250 -25.75 -1.38 -12.41
N VAL A 251 -25.08 -0.79 -13.41
CA VAL A 251 -23.76 -1.20 -13.91
C VAL A 251 -22.61 -0.76 -13.00
N GLY A 252 -22.87 0.17 -12.08
CA GLY A 252 -21.89 0.73 -11.17
C GLY A 252 -21.30 -0.32 -10.23
N PHE A 253 -19.97 -0.31 -10.12
CA PHE A 253 -19.29 -1.11 -9.10
C PHE A 253 -19.65 -0.61 -7.69
N ASN A 254 -19.93 -1.54 -6.76
CA ASN A 254 -20.30 -1.25 -5.37
C ASN A 254 -21.65 -0.54 -5.19
N VAL A 255 -22.55 -0.64 -6.16
CA VAL A 255 -23.95 -0.24 -5.96
C VAL A 255 -24.65 -1.42 -5.27
N PRO A 256 -25.19 -1.25 -4.04
CA PRO A 256 -25.89 -2.33 -3.36
C PRO A 256 -27.02 -2.89 -4.22
N GLY A 257 -26.99 -4.19 -4.49
CA GLY A 257 -27.96 -4.84 -5.37
C GLY A 257 -27.78 -4.53 -6.87
N GLY A 258 -26.69 -3.89 -7.26
CA GLY A 258 -26.29 -3.72 -8.66
C GLY A 258 -25.77 -5.01 -9.28
N ALA A 259 -25.53 -5.01 -10.59
CA ALA A 259 -25.14 -6.20 -11.34
C ALA A 259 -23.83 -6.81 -10.82
N TYR A 260 -22.78 -6.00 -10.66
CA TYR A 260 -21.48 -6.44 -10.16
C TYR A 260 -21.45 -6.71 -8.65
N ASP A 261 -22.46 -6.27 -7.89
CA ASP A 261 -22.61 -6.63 -6.47
C ASP A 261 -23.24 -8.02 -6.30
N SER A 262 -23.86 -8.55 -7.36
CA SER A 262 -24.67 -9.76 -7.35
C SER A 262 -23.96 -11.00 -7.93
N VAL A 263 -22.75 -10.84 -8.47
CA VAL A 263 -21.97 -11.93 -9.12
C VAL A 263 -20.70 -12.26 -8.33
N GLN A 264 -20.15 -13.45 -8.56
CA GLN A 264 -18.98 -13.94 -7.82
C GLN A 264 -17.66 -13.42 -8.39
N PHE A 265 -16.58 -13.61 -7.61
CA PHE A 265 -15.18 -13.36 -7.98
C PHE A 265 -14.83 -11.88 -8.22
N GLN A 266 -15.59 -10.95 -7.64
CA GLN A 266 -15.37 -9.51 -7.81
C GLN A 266 -14.35 -8.93 -6.82
N ASN A 267 -14.02 -9.67 -5.76
CA ASN A 267 -13.24 -9.22 -4.62
C ASN A 267 -11.83 -9.84 -4.55
N ALA A 268 -11.42 -10.55 -5.61
CA ALA A 268 -10.08 -11.13 -5.73
C ALA A 268 -9.48 -10.91 -7.12
N ASN A 269 -8.16 -10.76 -7.19
CA ASN A 269 -7.38 -10.91 -8.41
C ASN A 269 -6.99 -12.39 -8.57
N HIS A 270 -7.05 -12.91 -9.79
CA HIS A 270 -6.68 -14.29 -10.10
C HIS A 270 -5.38 -14.29 -10.90
N SER A 271 -4.46 -15.17 -10.57
CA SER A 271 -3.20 -15.35 -11.30
C SER A 271 -2.88 -16.83 -11.47
N VAL A 272 -2.42 -17.20 -12.66
CA VAL A 272 -1.94 -18.57 -12.91
C VAL A 272 -0.44 -18.61 -12.61
N ARG A 273 -0.01 -19.55 -11.77
CA ARG A 273 1.42 -19.83 -11.57
C ARG A 273 1.89 -20.81 -12.63
N VAL A 274 2.77 -20.35 -13.51
CA VAL A 274 3.45 -21.17 -14.51
C VAL A 274 4.86 -21.53 -14.04
N THR A 275 5.39 -22.66 -14.49
CA THR A 275 6.78 -23.08 -14.25
C THR A 275 7.60 -22.91 -15.53
N ASP A 276 8.93 -23.02 -15.42
CA ASP A 276 9.81 -22.97 -16.58
C ASP A 276 9.51 -24.11 -17.56
N GLU A 277 9.15 -25.30 -17.07
CA GLU A 277 8.77 -26.44 -17.91
C GLU A 277 7.48 -26.16 -18.71
N PHE A 278 6.50 -25.50 -18.09
CA PHE A 278 5.29 -25.06 -18.79
C PHE A 278 5.66 -24.07 -19.91
N MET A 279 6.49 -23.07 -19.59
CA MET A 279 6.90 -22.05 -20.55
C MET A 279 7.70 -22.66 -21.72
N GLN A 280 8.58 -23.62 -21.45
CA GLN A 280 9.32 -24.34 -22.49
C GLN A 280 8.39 -25.21 -23.35
N ALA A 281 7.40 -25.88 -22.75
CA ALA A 281 6.41 -26.65 -23.50
C ALA A 281 5.64 -25.75 -24.47
N VAL A 282 5.24 -24.55 -24.04
CA VAL A 282 4.60 -23.56 -24.92
C VAL A 282 5.54 -23.11 -26.05
N ALA A 283 6.80 -22.77 -25.73
CA ALA A 283 7.78 -22.34 -26.73
C ALA A 283 8.04 -23.41 -27.80
N ASP A 284 8.03 -24.68 -27.41
CA ASP A 284 8.25 -25.82 -28.30
C ASP A 284 6.96 -26.31 -28.99
N GLY A 285 5.80 -25.68 -28.73
CA GLY A 285 4.51 -26.11 -29.27
C GLY A 285 4.04 -27.49 -28.75
N LYS A 286 4.50 -27.90 -27.56
CA LYS A 286 4.17 -29.18 -26.92
C LYS A 286 2.86 -29.09 -26.14
N GLN A 287 2.20 -30.24 -25.99
CA GLN A 287 1.05 -30.37 -25.10
C GLN A 287 1.49 -30.32 -23.63
N TRP A 288 0.64 -29.70 -22.78
CA TRP A 288 0.81 -29.67 -21.34
C TRP A 288 -0.30 -30.48 -20.66
N THR A 289 0.07 -31.34 -19.71
CA THR A 289 -0.86 -32.21 -19.00
C THR A 289 -0.94 -31.79 -17.54
N THR A 290 -2.16 -31.65 -17.02
CA THR A 290 -2.38 -31.42 -15.59
C THR A 290 -2.08 -32.68 -14.78
N LYS A 291 -1.92 -32.52 -13.46
CA LYS A 291 -1.74 -33.64 -12.53
C LYS A 291 -2.92 -34.61 -12.50
#